data_AF-A0A174NSM3-F1
#
_entry.id   AF-A0A174NSM3-F1
#
_cell.length_a   1.000
_cell.length_b   1.000
_cell.length_c   1.000
_cell.angle_alpha   90.00
_cell.angle_beta   90.00
_cell.angle_gamma   90.00
#
_symmetry.space_group_name_H-M   'P 1'
#
loop_
_entity.id
_entity.type
_entity.pdbx_description
1 polymer ?
#
loop_
_entity_poly.entity_id
_entity_poly.type
_entity_poly.pdbx_seq_one_letter_code
_entity_poly.pdbx_strand_id
1 'polypeptide(L)' 'MTEIKCTHIGFIQKYKNHYKCSKCGKIVPKYILEGISGTWINGNIPPEVEEQIKFENLYQKQNTKGEN' A
#
# COMPACT_ATOMS: atom_id res chain seq x y z
N MET A 1 -27.78 -1.35 -6.37
CA MET A 1 -26.50 -0.66 -6.63
C MET A 1 -25.39 -1.49 -6.02
N THR A 2 -24.71 -2.34 -6.79
CA THR A 2 -23.69 -3.23 -6.23
C THR A 2 -22.57 -3.44 -7.22
N GLU A 3 -21.61 -2.51 -7.24
CA GLU A 3 -20.29 -2.80 -7.79
C GLU A 3 -19.21 -2.10 -6.96
N ILE A 4 -18.72 -2.79 -5.91
CA ILE A 4 -17.40 -2.47 -5.35
C ILE A 4 -16.44 -3.56 -5.83
N LYS A 5 -16.02 -3.50 -7.08
CA LYS A 5 -14.84 -4.26 -7.54
C LYS A 5 -13.59 -3.43 -7.31
N CYS A 6 -12.76 -3.88 -6.37
CA CYS A 6 -11.50 -3.23 -6.02
C CYS A 6 -10.29 -4.15 -6.20
N THR A 7 -9.33 -3.70 -7.01
CA THR A 7 -8.02 -4.33 -7.27
C THR A 7 -6.89 -3.29 -7.25
N HIS A 8 -7.10 -2.20 -6.49
CA HIS A 8 -6.10 -1.27 -5.95
C HIS A 8 -4.85 -0.89 -6.77
N ILE A 9 -4.95 -0.61 -8.07
CA ILE A 9 -4.00 0.26 -8.80
C ILE A 9 -4.80 1.46 -9.31
N GLY A 10 -4.24 2.68 -9.24
CA GLY A 10 -4.84 3.90 -9.78
C GLY A 10 -5.84 4.62 -8.85
N PHE A 11 -6.12 4.06 -7.67
CA PHE A 11 -7.01 4.66 -6.67
C PHE A 11 -6.35 4.83 -5.29
N ILE A 12 -5.05 4.54 -5.17
CA ILE A 12 -4.31 4.65 -3.92
C ILE A 12 -3.81 6.09 -3.76
N GLN A 13 -4.10 6.68 -2.61
CA GLN A 13 -3.57 7.97 -2.17
C GLN A 13 -2.58 7.72 -1.02
N LYS A 14 -1.40 8.34 -1.11
CA LYS A 14 -0.37 8.29 -0.08
C LYS A 14 -0.55 9.47 0.87
N TYR A 15 -0.64 9.18 2.16
CA TYR A 15 -0.59 10.16 3.24
C TYR A 15 0.70 9.96 4.06
N LYS A 16 0.97 10.90 4.97
CA LYS A 16 2.19 10.87 5.81
C LYS A 16 2.35 9.55 6.57
N ASN A 17 1.26 9.05 7.16
CA ASN A 17 1.26 7.90 8.07
C ASN A 17 0.48 6.68 7.55
N HIS A 18 -0.14 6.75 6.37
CA HIS A 18 -0.97 5.66 5.84
C HIS A 18 -1.18 5.80 4.32
N TYR A 19 -1.64 4.72 3.70
CA TYR A 19 -2.21 4.69 2.36
C TYR A 19 -3.72 4.55 2.46
N LYS A 20 -4.46 5.17 1.54
CA LYS A 20 -5.92 5.04 1.46
C LYS A 20 -6.35 4.78 0.02
N CYS A 21 -7.24 3.82 -0.18
CA CYS A 21 -7.95 3.67 -1.44
C CYS A 21 -9.21 4.54 -1.45
N SER A 22 -9.33 5.41 -2.45
CA SER A 22 -10.52 6.26 -2.62
C SER A 22 -11.72 5.54 -3.25
N LYS A 23 -11.53 4.32 -3.78
CA LYS A 23 -12.58 3.51 -4.41
C LYS A 23 -13.30 2.57 -3.45
N CYS A 24 -12.57 1.90 -2.55
CA CYS A 24 -13.19 1.00 -1.55
C CYS A 24 -13.08 1.53 -0.11
N GLY A 25 -12.36 2.63 0.11
CA GLY A 25 -12.15 3.20 1.44
C GLY A 25 -11.11 2.50 2.31
N LYS A 26 -10.44 1.44 1.85
CA LYS A 26 -9.43 0.71 2.63
C LYS A 26 -8.26 1.62 3.02
N ILE A 27 -7.90 1.60 4.30
CA ILE A 27 -6.79 2.35 4.88
C ILE A 27 -5.73 1.36 5.35
N VAL A 28 -4.48 1.59 4.98
CA VAL A 28 -3.32 0.77 5.37
C VAL A 28 -2.28 1.66 6.03
N PRO A 29 -2.00 1.52 7.33
CA PRO A 29 -0.99 2.32 8.02
C PRO A 29 0.42 2.09 7.49
N LYS A 30 1.28 3.10 7.61
CA LYS A 30 2.72 3.00 7.32
C LYS A 30 3.46 2.60 8.61
N TYR A 31 3.55 1.30 8.86
CA TYR A 31 4.32 0.68 9.94
C TYR A 31 5.82 0.70 9.65
N ILE A 32 6.22 0.45 8.41
CA ILE A 32 7.60 0.69 7.97
C ILE A 32 7.71 2.19 7.72
N LEU A 33 8.37 2.88 8.64
CA LEU A 33 8.86 4.24 8.44
C LEU A 33 10.05 4.19 7.48
N GLU A 34 10.19 5.20 6.62
CA GLU A 34 11.33 5.36 5.71
C GLU A 34 12.63 5.21 6.52
N GLY A 35 13.37 4.11 6.29
CA GLY A 35 14.63 3.81 6.97
C GLY A 35 14.68 2.53 7.80
N ILE A 36 13.59 1.78 7.97
CA ILE A 36 13.66 0.45 8.59
C ILE A 36 14.00 -0.60 7.52
N SER A 37 15.30 -0.87 7.38
CA SER A 37 15.84 -1.96 6.57
C SER A 37 16.38 -3.04 7.51
N GLY A 38 15.79 -4.24 7.50
CA GLY A 38 16.24 -5.33 8.37
C GLY A 38 15.51 -6.64 8.11
N THR A 39 16.06 -7.73 8.63
CA THR A 39 15.45 -9.07 8.55
C THR A 39 14.54 -9.27 9.76
N TRP A 40 13.30 -9.70 9.52
CA TRP A 40 12.40 -10.09 10.61
C TRP A 40 13.01 -11.27 11.37
N ILE A 41 13.14 -11.15 12.70
CA ILE A 41 13.86 -12.10 13.56
C ILE A 41 13.29 -13.53 13.43
N ASN A 42 12.01 -13.66 13.08
CA ASN A 42 11.33 -14.94 12.87
C ASN A 42 11.05 -15.27 11.39
N GLY A 43 11.65 -14.52 10.45
CA GLY A 43 11.43 -14.68 9.00
C GLY A 43 10.01 -14.37 8.50
N ASN A 44 9.06 -14.11 9.40
CA ASN A 44 7.68 -13.84 9.08
C ASN A 44 7.41 -12.33 9.13
N ILE A 45 7.00 -11.78 7.99
CA ILE A 45 6.56 -10.39 7.88
C ILE A 45 5.21 -10.29 8.60
N PRO A 46 5.02 -9.33 9.52
CA PRO A 46 3.71 -9.08 10.12
C PRO A 46 2.67 -8.80 9.02
N PRO A 47 1.44 -9.32 9.13
CA PRO A 47 0.43 -9.16 8.09
C PRO A 47 0.16 -7.69 7.76
N GLU A 48 0.18 -6.81 8.76
CA GLU A 48 0.03 -5.36 8.61
C GLU A 48 1.12 -4.72 7.74
N VAL A 49 2.35 -5.21 7.87
CA VAL A 49 3.50 -4.76 7.09
C VAL A 49 3.44 -5.31 5.66
N GLU A 50 3.02 -6.56 5.50
CA GLU A 50 2.80 -7.16 4.18
C GLU A 50 1.75 -6.36 3.38
N GLU A 51 0.66 -5.95 4.03
CA GLU A 51 -0.36 -5.11 3.42
C GLU A 51 0.17 -3.73 3.04
N GLN A 52 1.01 -3.11 3.88
CA GLN A 52 1.69 -1.87 3.53
C GLN A 52 2.55 -2.04 2.28
N ILE A 53 3.40 -3.07 2.23
CA ILE A 53 4.30 -3.33 1.09
C ILE A 53 3.48 -3.54 -0.19
N LYS A 54 2.35 -4.26 -0.11
CA LYS A 54 1.43 -4.43 -1.24
C LYS A 54 0.90 -3.07 -1.71
N PHE A 55 0.39 -2.23 -0.81
CA PHE A 55 -0.13 -0.90 -1.17
C PHE A 55 0.93 0.03 -1.72
N GLU A 56 2.14 -0.01 -1.19
CA GLU A 56 3.27 0.79 -1.66
C GLU A 56 3.69 0.39 -3.08
N ASN A 57 3.81 -0.91 -3.35
CA ASN A 57 4.10 -1.42 -4.70
C ASN A 57 3.01 -1.03 -5.71
N LEU A 58 1.74 -1.13 -5.31
CA LEU A 58 0.63 -0.73 -6.16
C LEU A 58 0.60 0.80 -6.38
N TYR A 59 0.93 1.59 -5.36
CA TYR A 59 1.09 3.04 -5.45
C TYR A 59 2.27 3.42 -6.36
N GLN A 60 3.39 2.71 -6.30
CA GLN A 60 4.49 2.94 -7.23
C GLN A 60 4.07 2.60 -8.66
N LYS A 61 3.50 1.41 -8.90
CA LYS A 61 3.03 0.98 -10.22
C LYS A 61 2.04 1.95 -10.87
N GLN A 62 1.15 2.58 -10.10
CA GLN A 62 0.23 3.60 -10.65
C GLN A 62 0.94 4.91 -11.03
N ASN A 63 2.03 5.27 -10.35
CA ASN A 63 2.78 6.51 -10.63
C ASN A 63 3.88 6.30 -11.69
N THR A 64 4.46 5.11 -11.80
CA THR A 64 5.48 4.77 -12.81
C THR A 64 4.91 4.71 -14.24
N LYS A 65 3.58 4.54 -14.41
CA LYS A 65 2.93 4.65 -15.73
C LYS A 65 2.74 6.10 -16.22
N GLY A 66 3.24 7.09 -15.48
CA GLY A 66 3.24 8.51 -15.89
C GLY A 66 4.51 8.98 -16.61
N GLU A 67 5.49 8.10 -16.84
CA GLU A 67 6.71 8.41 -17.60
C GLU A 67 6.79 7.53 -18.87
N ASN A 68 5.99 7.86 -19.88
CA ASN A 68 6.34 7.69 -21.31
C ASN A 68 5.35 8.48 -22.18
#